data_AF-A0A1X0WZE3-F1
#
_entry.id   AF-A0A1X0WZE3-F1
#
_cell.length_a   1.000
_cell.length_b   1.000
_cell.length_c   1.000
_cell.angle_alpha   90.00
_cell.angle_beta   90.00
_cell.angle_gamma   90.00
#
_symmetry.space_group_name_H-M   'P 1'
#
loop_
_entity.id
_entity.type
_entity.pdbx_description
1 polymer ?
#
loop_
_entity_poly.entity_id
_entity_poly.type
_entity_poly.pdbx_seq_one_letter_code
_entity_poly.pdbx_strand_id
1 'polypeptide(L)'
;MTTALISGYSAFDLGLFNDKDIRVDIIKTAIRRDLERLAEEGVTWLVFTGALGFEYWVLQVAKDMKIDYGFQLATIFDFETHGSNWNEANQVKLSEFKQVDFVKYAYPQYEHKGQLRDYQTFLLENTDICYLFYDEENETKLQYFYQMMKNQADYVTRQLTFDELNELAENFSEK
;
A
#
# COMPACT_ATOMS: atom_id res chain seq x y z
N MET A 1 6.46 10.05 -16.35
CA MET A 1 5.29 9.45 -15.69
C MET A 1 5.85 8.74 -14.50
N THR A 2 5.60 9.25 -13.29
CA THR A 2 6.19 8.69 -12.07
C THR A 2 5.16 7.79 -11.39
N THR A 3 5.61 6.62 -10.95
CA THR A 3 4.80 5.53 -10.42
C THR A 3 5.26 5.19 -9.01
N ALA A 4 4.34 5.24 -8.05
CA ALA A 4 4.61 4.86 -6.68
C ALA A 4 3.99 3.49 -6.37
N LEU A 5 4.82 2.56 -5.92
CA LEU A 5 4.36 1.35 -5.26
C LEU A 5 3.84 1.71 -3.86
N ILE A 6 2.70 1.16 -3.48
CA ILE A 6 2.20 1.26 -2.12
C ILE A 6 2.49 -0.04 -1.39
N SER A 7 3.14 0.04 -0.23
CA SER A 7 3.39 -1.13 0.61
C SER A 7 3.43 -0.73 2.07
N GLY A 8 3.13 -1.66 2.97
CA GLY A 8 3.18 -1.38 4.40
C GLY A 8 2.38 -2.38 5.20
N TYR A 9 2.36 -2.16 6.51
CA TYR A 9 1.76 -3.08 7.47
C TYR A 9 0.36 -3.53 7.10
N SER A 10 0.11 -4.83 7.30
CA SER A 10 -1.24 -5.34 7.23
C SER A 10 -2.07 -4.87 8.42
N ALA A 11 -3.40 -4.95 8.29
CA ALA A 11 -4.32 -4.69 9.39
C ALA A 11 -4.01 -5.57 10.62
N PHE A 12 -3.51 -6.79 10.41
CA PHE A 12 -3.13 -7.71 11.47
C PHE A 12 -1.85 -7.27 12.18
N ASP A 13 -0.82 -6.82 11.44
CA ASP A 13 0.45 -6.37 12.02
C ASP A 13 0.24 -5.18 12.97
N LEU A 14 -0.74 -4.32 12.68
CA LEU A 14 -1.08 -3.15 13.51
C LEU A 14 -2.18 -3.43 14.56
N GLY A 15 -2.76 -4.64 14.58
CA GLY A 15 -3.91 -4.95 15.44
C GLY A 15 -5.15 -4.07 15.16
N LEU A 16 -5.32 -3.63 13.92
CA LEU A 16 -6.39 -2.73 13.46
C LEU A 16 -7.45 -3.50 12.67
N PHE A 17 -8.36 -4.17 13.37
CA PHE A 17 -9.41 -5.00 12.76
C PHE A 17 -10.73 -4.28 12.52
N ASN A 18 -10.94 -3.15 13.20
CA ASN A 18 -12.17 -2.37 13.11
C ASN A 18 -11.94 -1.12 12.25
N ASP A 19 -12.71 -0.98 11.18
CA ASP A 19 -12.61 0.18 10.28
C ASP A 19 -13.05 1.50 10.94
N LYS A 20 -13.70 1.45 12.11
CA LYS A 20 -14.09 2.63 12.91
C LYS A 20 -13.07 2.99 14.01
N ASP A 21 -11.91 2.36 14.03
CA ASP A 21 -10.86 2.70 14.98
C ASP A 21 -10.27 4.08 14.63
N ILE A 22 -10.23 4.99 15.60
CA ILE A 22 -9.73 6.37 15.43
C ILE A 22 -8.29 6.40 14.87
N ARG A 23 -7.48 5.38 15.15
CA ARG A 23 -6.13 5.25 14.60
C ARG A 23 -6.15 5.13 13.07
N VAL A 24 -7.18 4.52 12.49
CA VAL A 24 -7.36 4.44 11.03
C VAL A 24 -7.62 5.83 10.45
N ASP A 25 -8.40 6.67 11.13
CA ASP A 25 -8.66 8.05 10.68
C ASP A 25 -7.39 8.92 10.73
N ILE A 26 -6.57 8.74 11.76
CA ILE A 26 -5.26 9.41 11.88
C ILE A 26 -4.34 8.95 10.73
N ILE A 27 -4.24 7.64 10.48
CA ILE A 27 -3.43 7.09 9.38
C ILE A 27 -3.92 7.64 8.03
N LYS A 28 -5.24 7.67 7.79
CA LYS A 28 -5.79 8.22 6.54
C LYS A 28 -5.52 9.71 6.38
N THR A 29 -5.49 10.46 7.47
CA THR A 29 -5.11 11.87 7.46
C THR A 29 -3.64 12.05 7.05
N ALA A 30 -2.75 11.22 7.59
CA ALA A 30 -1.33 11.20 7.21
C ALA A 30 -1.16 10.81 5.72
N ILE A 31 -1.84 9.75 5.29
CA ILE A 31 -1.86 9.29 3.90
C ILE A 31 -2.30 10.41 2.97
N ARG A 32 -3.38 11.13 3.29
CA ARG A 32 -3.86 12.24 2.44
C ARG A 32 -2.76 13.28 2.25
N ARG A 33 -2.18 13.78 3.35
CA ARG A 33 -1.08 14.74 3.33
C ARG A 33 0.10 14.26 2.48
N ASP A 34 0.45 12.98 2.60
CA ASP A 34 1.60 12.42 1.88
C ASP A 34 1.29 12.21 0.40
N LEU A 35 0.08 11.77 0.04
CA LEU A 35 -0.36 11.66 -1.35
C LEU A 35 -0.41 13.03 -2.04
N GLU A 36 -0.78 14.11 -1.34
CA GLU A 36 -0.73 15.47 -1.88
C GLU A 36 0.70 15.85 -2.27
N ARG A 37 1.68 15.59 -1.39
CA ARG A 37 3.10 15.81 -1.67
C ARG A 37 3.60 14.95 -2.83
N LEU A 38 3.20 13.68 -2.89
CA LEU A 38 3.57 12.80 -4.01
C LEU A 38 3.02 13.32 -5.35
N ALA A 39 1.80 13.84 -5.36
CA ALA A 39 1.22 14.46 -6.56
C ALA A 39 2.00 15.73 -6.98
N GLU A 40 2.40 16.58 -6.02
CA GLU A 40 3.26 17.75 -6.27
C GLU A 40 4.63 17.35 -6.82
N GLU A 41 5.19 16.22 -6.35
CA GLU A 41 6.42 15.61 -6.87
C GLU A 41 6.24 14.94 -8.25
N GLY A 42 5.03 14.94 -8.81
CA GLY A 42 4.72 14.44 -10.16
C GLY A 42 4.39 12.95 -10.22
N VAL A 43 4.06 12.32 -9.08
CA VAL A 43 3.50 10.95 -9.06
C VAL A 43 2.12 10.97 -9.69
N THR A 44 1.92 10.07 -10.66
CA THR A 44 0.68 9.95 -11.44
C THR A 44 0.02 8.59 -11.29
N TRP A 45 0.79 7.54 -11.01
CA TRP A 45 0.28 6.19 -10.81
C TRP A 45 0.56 5.69 -9.40
N LEU A 46 -0.46 5.13 -8.76
CA LEU A 46 -0.35 4.40 -7.50
C LEU A 46 -0.59 2.92 -7.76
N VAL A 47 0.40 2.08 -7.45
CA VAL A 47 0.39 0.63 -7.69
C VAL A 47 0.20 -0.11 -6.39
N PHE A 48 -0.78 -1.00 -6.36
CA PHE A 48 -1.16 -1.83 -5.22
C PHE A 48 -0.93 -3.32 -5.53
N THR A 49 -0.84 -4.12 -4.46
CA THR A 49 -0.70 -5.58 -4.52
C THR A 49 -1.95 -6.32 -4.04
N GLY A 50 -2.92 -5.58 -3.48
CA GLY A 50 -4.18 -6.11 -2.97
C GLY A 50 -4.16 -6.42 -1.48
N ALA A 51 -3.12 -5.99 -0.75
CA ALA A 51 -2.99 -6.26 0.67
C ALA A 51 -4.02 -5.47 1.50
N LEU A 52 -4.57 -6.11 2.53
CA LEU A 52 -5.44 -5.43 3.52
C LEU A 52 -4.59 -4.73 4.59
N GLY A 53 -5.06 -3.58 5.06
CA GLY A 53 -4.30 -2.72 5.99
C GLY A 53 -3.90 -1.44 5.29
N PHE A 54 -2.61 -1.10 5.36
CA PHE A 54 -2.10 0.17 4.82
C PHE A 54 -2.43 0.39 3.35
N GLU A 55 -2.17 -0.59 2.47
CA GLU A 55 -2.51 -0.48 1.04
C GLU A 55 -3.99 -0.17 0.81
N TYR A 56 -4.89 -0.81 1.57
CA TYR A 56 -6.32 -0.58 1.44
C TYR A 56 -6.73 0.83 1.92
N TRP A 57 -6.12 1.33 3.01
CA TRP A 57 -6.38 2.70 3.46
C TRP A 57 -5.87 3.73 2.46
N VAL A 58 -4.71 3.48 1.84
CA VAL A 58 -4.19 4.32 0.76
C VAL A 58 -5.12 4.28 -0.45
N LEU A 59 -5.63 3.11 -0.84
CA LEU A 59 -6.59 2.98 -1.94
C LEU A 59 -7.84 3.84 -1.69
N GLN A 60 -8.40 3.81 -0.47
CA GLN A 60 -9.58 4.59 -0.14
C GLN A 60 -9.32 6.10 -0.27
N VAL A 61 -8.23 6.60 0.31
CA VAL A 61 -7.87 8.02 0.23
C VAL A 61 -7.54 8.43 -1.21
N ALA A 62 -6.82 7.58 -1.95
CA ALA A 62 -6.45 7.84 -3.33
C ALA A 62 -7.66 7.91 -4.26
N LYS A 63 -8.69 7.08 -4.06
CA LYS A 63 -9.96 7.16 -4.81
C LYS A 63 -10.63 8.52 -4.66
N ASP A 64 -10.67 9.05 -3.44
CA ASP A 64 -11.25 10.36 -3.16
C ASP A 64 -10.44 11.49 -3.81
N MET A 65 -9.11 11.34 -3.87
CA MET A 65 -8.20 12.34 -4.45
C MET A 65 -8.02 12.23 -5.96
N LYS A 66 -8.51 11.15 -6.56
CA LYS A 66 -8.15 10.75 -7.92
C LYS A 66 -8.43 11.81 -8.97
N ILE A 67 -9.62 12.42 -8.94
CA ILE A 67 -10.04 13.44 -9.92
C ILE A 67 -9.25 14.73 -9.72
N ASP A 68 -9.10 15.17 -8.48
CA ASP A 68 -8.49 16.47 -8.15
C ASP A 68 -6.99 16.49 -8.42
N TYR A 69 -6.30 15.36 -8.20
CA TYR A 69 -4.85 15.23 -8.36
C TYR A 69 -4.43 14.45 -9.62
N GLY A 70 -5.39 13.96 -10.41
CA GLY A 70 -5.12 13.25 -11.67
C GLY A 70 -4.47 11.88 -11.50
N PHE A 71 -4.64 11.23 -10.33
CA PHE A 71 -4.08 9.90 -10.11
C PHE A 71 -4.72 8.85 -11.02
N GLN A 72 -3.93 7.84 -11.35
CA GLN A 72 -4.36 6.58 -11.92
C GLN A 72 -4.00 5.46 -10.96
N LEU A 73 -4.91 4.50 -10.78
CA LEU A 73 -4.77 3.45 -9.78
C LEU A 73 -4.60 2.10 -10.48
N ALA A 74 -3.57 1.36 -10.11
CA ALA A 74 -3.29 0.03 -10.64
C ALA A 74 -3.22 -1.00 -9.51
N THR A 75 -3.80 -2.17 -9.72
CA THR A 75 -3.56 -3.33 -8.85
C THR A 75 -2.90 -4.44 -9.67
N ILE A 76 -1.73 -4.87 -9.23
CA ILE A 76 -1.04 -6.01 -9.82
C ILE A 76 -1.04 -7.08 -8.74
N PHE A 77 -1.85 -8.10 -8.89
CA PHE A 77 -1.90 -9.23 -7.97
C PHE A 77 -0.78 -10.23 -8.30
N ASP A 78 -0.29 -10.91 -7.27
CA ASP A 78 0.60 -12.06 -7.42
C ASP A 78 -0.11 -13.23 -8.12
N PHE A 79 -1.32 -13.58 -7.69
CA PHE A 79 -2.09 -14.72 -8.17
C PHE A 79 -3.55 -14.39 -8.49
N GLU A 80 -4.17 -15.06 -9.47
CA GLU A 80 -5.63 -14.97 -9.69
C GLU A 80 -6.44 -15.46 -8.49
N THR A 81 -5.86 -16.39 -7.72
CA THR A 81 -6.44 -16.90 -6.47
C THR A 81 -6.27 -15.98 -5.27
N HIS A 82 -5.69 -14.78 -5.45
CA HIS A 82 -5.46 -13.83 -4.36
C HIS A 82 -6.74 -13.56 -3.56
N GLY A 83 -6.64 -13.76 -2.25
CA GLY A 83 -7.73 -13.56 -1.30
C GLY A 83 -8.94 -14.49 -1.47
N SER A 84 -8.87 -15.57 -2.26
CA SER A 84 -10.03 -16.49 -2.49
C SER A 84 -10.60 -17.09 -1.21
N ASN A 85 -9.77 -17.30 -0.19
CA ASN A 85 -10.15 -17.86 1.10
C ASN A 85 -10.54 -16.81 2.15
N TRP A 86 -10.63 -15.53 1.78
CA TRP A 86 -11.02 -14.47 2.70
C TRP A 86 -12.52 -14.48 2.97
N ASN A 87 -12.91 -14.02 4.17
CA ASN A 87 -14.31 -13.84 4.57
C ASN A 87 -15.01 -12.76 3.72
N GLU A 88 -16.34 -12.71 3.77
CA GLU A 88 -17.15 -11.79 2.96
C GLU A 88 -16.74 -10.33 3.13
N ALA A 89 -16.49 -9.87 4.35
CA ALA A 89 -16.09 -8.49 4.62
C ALA A 89 -14.77 -8.14 3.90
N ASN A 90 -13.80 -9.05 3.93
CA ASN A 90 -12.53 -8.89 3.24
C ASN A 90 -12.64 -9.05 1.72
N GLN A 91 -13.59 -9.86 1.23
CA GLN A 91 -13.90 -9.94 -0.21
C GLN A 91 -14.43 -8.62 -0.76
N VAL A 92 -15.23 -7.89 0.01
CA VAL A 92 -15.70 -6.55 -0.38
C VAL A 92 -14.50 -5.61 -0.56
N LYS A 93 -13.57 -5.59 0.41
CA LYS A 93 -12.33 -4.78 0.32
C LYS A 93 -11.47 -5.20 -0.87
N LEU A 94 -11.34 -6.50 -1.13
CA LEU A 94 -10.63 -7.01 -2.30
C LEU A 94 -11.29 -6.60 -3.62
N SER A 95 -12.62 -6.56 -3.67
CA SER A 95 -13.35 -6.15 -4.88
C SER A 95 -13.03 -4.71 -5.27
N GLU A 96 -12.71 -3.85 -4.31
CA GLU A 96 -12.30 -2.48 -4.56
C GLU A 96 -10.95 -2.37 -5.28
N PHE A 97 -9.99 -3.23 -4.92
CA PHE A 97 -8.72 -3.34 -5.64
C PHE A 97 -8.90 -3.86 -7.08
N LYS A 98 -9.97 -4.61 -7.35
CA LYS A 98 -10.30 -5.15 -8.69
C LYS A 98 -11.05 -4.15 -9.58
N GLN A 99 -11.44 -2.99 -9.06
CA GLN A 99 -12.21 -1.96 -9.75
C GLN A 99 -11.40 -0.68 -10.03
N VAL A 100 -10.07 -0.76 -9.93
CA VAL A 100 -9.16 0.34 -10.27
C VAL A 100 -8.94 0.44 -11.79
N ASP A 101 -8.20 1.45 -12.26
CA ASP A 101 -8.02 1.73 -13.69
C ASP A 101 -7.30 0.61 -14.45
N PHE A 102 -6.40 -0.09 -13.77
CA PHE A 102 -5.65 -1.20 -14.35
C PHE A 102 -5.53 -2.36 -13.37
N VAL A 103 -5.91 -3.55 -13.81
CA VAL A 103 -5.81 -4.77 -13.00
C VAL A 103 -5.05 -5.83 -13.78
N LYS A 104 -4.06 -6.46 -13.14
CA LYS A 104 -3.32 -7.58 -13.71
C LYS A 104 -3.01 -8.63 -12.65
N TYR A 105 -2.80 -9.86 -13.10
CA TYR A 105 -2.37 -10.99 -12.29
C TYR A 105 -1.06 -11.51 -12.85
N ALA A 106 -0.05 -11.72 -12.01
CA ALA A 106 1.25 -12.20 -12.45
C ALA A 106 1.20 -13.70 -12.81
N TYR A 107 0.46 -14.49 -12.03
CA TYR A 107 0.31 -15.94 -12.22
C TYR A 107 -1.13 -16.41 -11.95
N PRO A 108 -1.55 -17.58 -12.48
CA PRO A 108 -2.86 -18.15 -12.15
C PRO A 108 -2.97 -18.57 -10.68
N GLN A 109 -1.95 -19.25 -10.16
CA GLN A 109 -1.93 -19.79 -8.80
C GLN A 109 -0.50 -19.96 -8.26
N TYR A 110 -0.37 -20.09 -6.95
CA TYR A 110 0.90 -20.38 -6.30
C TYR A 110 1.36 -21.82 -6.55
N GLU A 111 2.59 -21.97 -7.02
CA GLU A 111 3.26 -23.25 -7.27
C GLU A 111 4.56 -23.35 -6.49
N HIS A 112 5.35 -22.28 -6.42
CA HIS A 112 6.62 -22.26 -5.69
C HIS A 112 7.10 -20.86 -5.30
N LYS A 113 8.00 -20.78 -4.29
CA LYS A 113 8.53 -19.51 -3.75
C LYS A 113 9.19 -18.59 -4.80
N GLY A 114 9.73 -19.14 -5.88
CA GLY A 114 10.33 -18.34 -6.96
C GLY A 114 9.36 -17.33 -7.58
N GLN A 115 8.07 -17.66 -7.68
CA GLN A 115 7.04 -16.77 -8.26
C GLN A 115 6.89 -15.49 -7.44
N LEU A 116 6.91 -15.59 -6.11
CA LEU A 116 6.79 -14.43 -5.22
C LEU A 116 8.00 -13.50 -5.36
N ARG A 117 9.22 -14.06 -5.45
CA ARG A 117 10.44 -13.28 -5.63
C ARG A 117 10.45 -12.59 -6.99
N ASP A 118 10.10 -13.30 -8.06
CA ASP A 118 10.07 -12.76 -9.41
C ASP A 118 8.99 -11.68 -9.54
N TYR A 119 7.83 -11.88 -8.91
CA TYR A 119 6.76 -10.88 -8.77
C TYR A 119 7.23 -9.62 -8.03
N GLN A 120 7.89 -9.77 -6.87
CA GLN A 120 8.42 -8.63 -6.10
C GLN A 120 9.50 -7.89 -6.90
N THR A 121 10.37 -8.60 -7.61
CA THR A 121 11.37 -8.00 -8.49
C THR A 121 10.70 -7.20 -9.62
N PHE A 122 9.68 -7.77 -10.25
CA PHE A 122 8.89 -7.09 -11.28
C PHE A 122 8.28 -5.78 -10.76
N LEU A 123 7.73 -5.75 -9.53
CA LEU A 123 7.21 -4.51 -8.93
C LEU A 123 8.30 -3.44 -8.81
N LEU A 124 9.47 -3.79 -8.26
CA LEU A 124 10.58 -2.84 -8.06
C LEU A 124 11.17 -2.34 -9.38
N GLU A 125 11.18 -3.17 -10.42
CA GLU A 125 11.68 -2.78 -11.75
C GLU A 125 10.68 -1.92 -12.55
N ASN A 126 9.39 -1.92 -12.17
CA ASN A 126 8.32 -1.22 -12.90
C ASN A 126 7.64 -0.12 -12.08
N THR A 127 8.26 0.28 -10.97
CA THR A 127 7.84 1.43 -10.15
C THR A 127 9.07 2.28 -9.82
N ASP A 128 8.87 3.58 -9.59
CA ASP A 128 9.97 4.54 -9.42
C ASP A 128 10.31 4.75 -7.93
N ILE A 129 9.28 4.71 -7.08
CA ILE A 129 9.40 4.89 -5.62
C ILE A 129 8.44 3.95 -4.90
N CYS A 130 8.63 3.77 -3.59
CA CYS A 130 7.62 3.17 -2.72
C CYS A 130 7.15 4.17 -1.66
N TYR A 131 5.83 4.35 -1.53
CA TYR A 131 5.24 4.90 -0.32
C TYR A 131 5.03 3.77 0.67
N LEU A 132 5.78 3.80 1.78
CA LEU A 132 5.99 2.68 2.67
C LEU A 132 5.53 3.03 4.09
N PHE A 133 4.73 2.18 4.71
CA PHE A 133 4.51 2.21 6.16
C PHE A 133 5.04 0.94 6.80
N TYR A 134 6.30 0.97 7.23
CA TYR A 134 6.99 -0.17 7.82
C TYR A 134 8.18 0.29 8.66
N ASP A 135 8.42 -0.40 9.77
CA ASP A 135 9.56 -0.26 10.68
C ASP A 135 10.33 -1.58 10.73
N GLU A 136 11.66 -1.49 10.57
CA GLU A 136 12.61 -2.62 10.61
C GLU A 136 12.63 -3.33 11.96
N GLU A 137 12.26 -2.65 13.05
CA GLU A 137 12.23 -3.25 14.39
C GLU A 137 11.14 -4.33 14.54
N ASN A 138 10.13 -4.33 13.67
CA ASN A 138 9.04 -5.30 13.70
C ASN A 138 9.21 -6.39 12.64
N GLU A 139 9.47 -7.63 13.07
CA GLU A 139 9.55 -8.78 12.17
C GLU A 139 8.18 -9.14 11.58
N THR A 140 7.95 -8.75 10.33
CA THR A 140 6.74 -9.14 9.57
C THR A 140 7.13 -9.77 8.23
N LYS A 141 6.12 -10.26 7.50
CA LYS A 141 6.32 -10.80 6.14
C LYS A 141 6.84 -9.75 5.14
N LEU A 142 6.72 -8.45 5.46
CA LEU A 142 7.24 -7.36 4.64
C LEU A 142 8.76 -7.25 4.73
N GLN A 143 9.39 -7.77 5.78
CA GLN A 143 10.84 -7.66 6.00
C GLN A 143 11.62 -8.11 4.76
N TYR A 144 11.24 -9.24 4.15
CA TYR A 144 11.91 -9.74 2.94
C TYR A 144 11.80 -8.75 1.78
N PHE A 145 10.60 -8.22 1.52
CA PHE A 145 10.37 -7.30 0.41
C PHE A 145 11.05 -5.94 0.65
N TYR A 146 11.03 -5.47 1.89
CA TYR A 146 11.72 -4.27 2.30
C TYR A 146 13.25 -4.38 2.15
N GLN A 147 13.84 -5.54 2.49
CA GLN A 147 15.26 -5.78 2.20
C GLN A 147 15.54 -5.81 0.69
N MET A 148 14.61 -6.30 -0.14
CA MET A 148 14.75 -6.18 -1.60
C MET A 148 14.75 -4.71 -2.04
N MET A 149 13.85 -3.88 -1.52
CA MET A 149 13.82 -2.43 -1.80
C MET A 149 15.14 -1.76 -1.43
N LYS A 150 15.69 -2.02 -0.24
CA LYS A 150 16.97 -1.44 0.21
C LYS A 150 18.15 -1.84 -0.66
N ASN A 151 18.11 -3.04 -1.23
CA ASN A 151 19.17 -3.57 -2.09
C ASN A 151 19.02 -3.16 -3.56
N GLN A 152 17.85 -2.64 -3.96
CA GLN A 152 17.62 -2.12 -5.30
C GLN A 152 18.28 -0.73 -5.40
N ALA A 153 19.27 -0.61 -6.28
CA ALA A 153 19.98 0.64 -6.47
C ALA A 153 19.01 1.77 -6.87
N ASP A 154 19.18 2.94 -6.25
CA ASP A 154 18.41 4.16 -6.50
C ASP A 154 16.90 4.06 -6.28
N TYR A 155 16.40 3.00 -5.62
CA TYR A 155 14.99 2.83 -5.31
C TYR A 155 14.61 3.56 -4.02
N VAL A 156 13.83 4.63 -4.13
CA VAL A 156 13.53 5.52 -3.01
C VAL A 156 12.28 5.08 -2.27
N THR A 157 12.37 4.93 -0.95
CA THR A 157 11.21 4.73 -0.07
C THR A 157 10.83 6.04 0.63
N ARG A 158 9.60 6.51 0.42
CA ARG A 158 8.95 7.57 1.20
C ARG A 158 8.23 6.91 2.36
N GLN A 159 8.68 7.13 3.59
CA GLN A 159 8.16 6.42 4.75
C GLN A 159 7.13 7.26 5.50
N LEU A 160 6.00 6.64 5.85
CA LEU A 160 5.14 7.08 6.94
C LEU A 160 5.65 6.43 8.22
N THR A 161 5.91 7.23 9.25
CA THR A 161 6.49 6.75 10.51
C THR A 161 5.50 6.80 11.68
N PHE A 162 5.76 6.01 12.73
CA PHE A 162 4.94 6.07 13.95
C PHE A 162 5.06 7.43 14.66
N ASP A 163 6.22 8.08 14.60
CA ASP A 163 6.42 9.40 15.17
C ASP A 163 5.49 10.44 14.53
N GLU A 164 5.38 10.45 13.20
CA GLU A 164 4.44 11.34 12.50
C GLU A 164 2.97 11.04 12.85
N LEU A 165 2.63 9.77 13.04
CA LEU A 165 1.28 9.39 13.47
C LEU A 165 0.99 9.86 14.90
N ASN A 166 1.98 9.80 15.80
CA ASN A 166 1.85 10.29 17.17
C ASN A 166 1.67 11.81 17.19
N GLU A 167 2.46 12.56 16.43
CA GLU A 167 2.31 14.01 16.28
C GLU A 167 0.91 14.38 15.75
N LEU A 168 0.40 13.64 14.77
CA LEU A 168 -0.97 13.84 14.28
C LEU A 168 -2.02 13.51 15.35
N ALA A 169 -1.84 12.44 16.12
CA ALA A 169 -2.76 12.03 17.17
C ALA A 169 -2.89 13.08 18.30
N GLU A 170 -1.79 13.73 18.67
CA GLU A 170 -1.79 14.83 19.64
C GLU A 170 -2.67 15.99 19.14
N ASN A 171 -2.49 16.40 17.88
CA ASN A 171 -3.31 17.45 17.25
C ASN A 171 -4.80 17.10 17.12
N PHE A 172 -5.14 15.80 17.05
CA PHE A 172 -6.52 15.31 17.06
C PHE A 172 -7.16 15.36 18.45
N SER A 173 -6.36 15.21 19.50
CA SER A 173 -6.83 15.18 20.89
C SER A 173 -7.04 16.58 21.48
N GLU A 174 -6.43 17.60 20.87
CA GLU A 174 -6.54 19.01 21.27
C GLU A 174 -7.74 19.76 20.64
N LYS A 175 -8.52 19.10 19.78
CA LYS A 175 -9.74 19.66 19.14
C LYS A 175 -11.02 19.15 19.79
#